data_AF-A0A4Q2YLZ7-F1
#
_entry.id   AF-A0A4Q2YLZ7-F1
#
_cell.length_a   1.000
_cell.length_b   1.000
_cell.length_c   1.000
_cell.angle_alpha   90.00
_cell.angle_beta   90.00
_cell.angle_gamma   90.00
#
_symmetry.space_group_name_H-M   'P 1'
#
loop_
_entity.id
_entity.type
_entity.pdbx_description
1 polymer ?
#
loop_
_entity_poly.entity_id
_entity_poly.type
_entity_poly.pdbx_seq_one_letter_code
_entity_poly.pdbx_strand_id
1 'polypeptide(L)'
;LSATSATTVDSGALLGGTGSLANGATIKGNATISPGIDSVGTLSLGSLTIENTGIYLAGITGNMQSDKLNVTGNFNFDGVLKVVLGSYVPVAGDMFDVADFSGTVTGNWTLDTSLAGLTPGLNWDSSLFASQGLLQIVPEPSTSLLGLAGAVALMRRRRR
;
A
#
# COMPACT_ATOMS: atom_id res chain seq x y z
N LEU A 1 -16.90 -4.13 26.37
CA LEU A 1 -15.68 -4.90 26.61
C LEU A 1 -14.51 -4.08 26.07
N SER A 2 -13.58 -3.65 26.91
CA SER A 2 -12.28 -3.16 26.45
C SER A 2 -11.34 -4.36 26.55
N ALA A 3 -10.93 -4.95 25.43
CA ALA A 3 -9.85 -5.93 25.46
C ALA A 3 -8.61 -5.24 26.07
N THR A 4 -7.95 -5.85 27.03
CA THR A 4 -6.74 -5.34 27.69
C THR A 4 -5.45 -5.85 27.03
N SER A 5 -5.57 -6.76 26.06
CA SER A 5 -4.47 -7.27 25.24
C SER A 5 -4.61 -6.82 23.79
N ALA A 6 -3.49 -6.76 23.07
CA ALA A 6 -3.49 -6.58 21.62
C ALA A 6 -4.13 -7.79 20.93
N THR A 7 -4.83 -7.56 19.83
CA THR A 7 -5.45 -8.62 19.03
C THR A 7 -4.38 -9.35 18.23
N THR A 8 -4.36 -10.69 18.26
CA THR A 8 -3.53 -11.49 17.35
C THR A 8 -4.42 -12.12 16.29
N VAL A 9 -4.02 -12.00 15.03
CA VAL A 9 -4.70 -12.59 13.88
C VAL A 9 -3.81 -13.70 13.35
N ASP A 10 -4.23 -14.95 13.57
CA ASP A 10 -3.44 -16.13 13.22
C ASP A 10 -3.35 -16.35 11.71
N SER A 11 -2.34 -17.11 11.28
CA SER A 11 -2.09 -17.43 9.87
C SER A 11 -3.36 -17.94 9.18
N GLY A 12 -3.69 -17.37 8.02
CA GLY A 12 -4.88 -17.70 7.23
C GLY A 12 -6.19 -17.07 7.74
N ALA A 13 -6.18 -16.38 8.88
CA ALA A 13 -7.34 -15.64 9.37
C ALA A 13 -7.44 -14.24 8.72
N LEU A 14 -8.65 -13.66 8.80
CA LEU A 14 -8.98 -12.33 8.32
C LEU A 14 -9.43 -11.44 9.49
N LEU A 15 -8.77 -10.31 9.67
CA LEU A 15 -9.28 -9.16 10.42
C LEU A 15 -9.91 -8.17 9.44
N GLY A 16 -11.21 -8.34 9.24
CA GLY A 16 -12.00 -7.48 8.38
C GLY A 16 -12.78 -6.42 9.15
N GLY A 17 -13.18 -5.37 8.44
CA GLY A 17 -14.18 -4.41 8.90
C GLY A 17 -13.61 -3.13 9.49
N THR A 18 -14.53 -2.22 9.79
CA THR A 18 -14.24 -0.87 10.28
C THR A 18 -14.35 -0.80 11.81
N GLY A 19 -13.82 0.27 12.40
CA GLY A 19 -13.93 0.53 13.84
C GLY A 19 -12.59 0.77 14.51
N SER A 20 -12.44 0.35 15.76
CA SER A 20 -11.24 0.65 16.57
C SER A 20 -10.77 -0.51 17.43
N LEU A 21 -9.46 -0.78 17.41
CA LEU A 21 -8.73 -1.66 18.32
C LEU A 21 -7.71 -0.85 19.13
N ALA A 22 -8.11 -0.37 20.31
CA ALA A 22 -7.34 0.59 21.11
C ALA A 22 -5.89 0.16 21.42
N ASN A 23 -5.66 -1.14 21.69
CA ASN A 23 -4.31 -1.64 22.01
C ASN A 23 -3.51 -2.06 20.77
N GLY A 24 -4.14 -2.12 19.60
CA GLY A 24 -3.51 -2.57 18.36
C GLY A 24 -3.73 -4.02 17.99
N ALA A 25 -3.01 -4.45 16.95
CA ALA A 25 -3.07 -5.81 16.43
C ALA A 25 -1.70 -6.32 15.94
N THR A 26 -1.54 -7.65 15.97
CA THR A 26 -0.47 -8.39 15.31
C THR A 26 -1.08 -9.29 14.25
N ILE A 27 -0.71 -9.08 12.99
CA ILE A 27 -1.11 -9.87 11.83
C ILE A 27 0.02 -10.85 11.54
N LYS A 28 -0.22 -12.14 11.78
CA LYS A 28 0.75 -13.21 11.52
C LYS A 28 0.99 -13.39 10.01
N GLY A 29 2.06 -14.10 9.67
CA GLY A 29 2.32 -14.47 8.28
C GLY A 29 1.12 -15.18 7.65
N ASN A 30 0.78 -14.80 6.42
CA ASN A 30 -0.40 -15.25 5.66
C ASN A 30 -1.76 -14.91 6.29
N ALA A 31 -1.81 -14.14 7.38
CA ALA A 31 -3.05 -13.53 7.86
C ALA A 31 -3.34 -12.24 7.10
N THR A 32 -4.61 -11.83 7.04
CA THR A 32 -5.04 -10.63 6.31
C THR A 32 -5.70 -9.61 7.24
N ILE A 33 -5.40 -8.34 7.06
CA ILE A 33 -6.17 -7.20 7.59
C ILE A 33 -6.78 -6.43 6.41
N SER A 34 -8.09 -6.14 6.47
CA SER A 34 -8.84 -5.48 5.39
C SER A 34 -9.94 -4.58 5.98
N PRO A 35 -9.69 -3.26 6.14
CA PRO A 35 -10.66 -2.33 6.72
C PRO A 35 -11.99 -2.26 5.97
N GLY A 36 -11.97 -2.37 4.64
CA GLY A 36 -13.14 -2.43 3.78
C GLY A 36 -13.24 -3.78 3.09
N ILE A 37 -14.43 -4.38 3.10
CA ILE A 37 -14.74 -5.59 2.34
C ILE A 37 -15.74 -5.26 1.22
N ASP A 38 -16.77 -4.47 1.52
CA ASP A 38 -17.83 -4.09 0.57
C ASP A 38 -17.82 -2.60 0.17
N SER A 39 -16.98 -1.80 0.82
CA SER A 39 -16.80 -0.36 0.57
C SER A 39 -15.48 0.09 1.19
N VAL A 40 -15.01 1.28 0.80
CA VAL A 40 -13.89 1.93 1.49
C VAL A 40 -14.17 2.01 3.00
N GLY A 41 -13.26 1.46 3.80
CA GLY A 41 -13.36 1.37 5.25
C GLY A 41 -12.13 1.92 5.96
N THR A 42 -12.31 2.34 7.20
CA THR A 42 -11.19 2.72 8.09
C THR A 42 -11.19 1.87 9.35
N LEU A 43 -10.04 1.29 9.67
CA LEU A 43 -9.80 0.59 10.92
C LEU A 43 -8.72 1.32 11.71
N SER A 44 -9.08 1.80 12.90
CA SER A 44 -8.18 2.51 13.80
C SER A 44 -7.53 1.55 14.80
N LEU A 45 -6.22 1.67 15.01
CA LEU A 45 -5.44 0.81 15.88
C LEU A 45 -4.55 1.62 16.82
N GLY A 46 -4.23 1.04 17.98
CA GLY A 46 -3.11 1.48 18.83
C GLY A 46 -1.80 1.33 18.09
N SER A 47 -1.11 0.20 18.28
CA SER A 47 0.02 -0.20 17.44
C SER A 47 -0.38 -1.24 16.39
N LEU A 48 0.40 -1.39 15.33
CA LEU A 48 0.19 -2.45 14.35
C LEU A 48 1.51 -3.14 14.04
N THR A 49 1.50 -4.47 14.10
CA THR A 49 2.55 -5.31 13.55
C THR A 49 1.96 -6.18 12.45
N ILE A 50 2.51 -6.10 11.25
CA ILE A 50 2.25 -7.06 10.18
C ILE A 50 3.55 -7.81 9.94
N GLU A 51 3.56 -9.10 10.30
CA GLU A 51 4.72 -9.96 10.15
C GLU A 51 5.00 -10.29 8.68
N ASN A 52 6.16 -10.89 8.41
CA ASN A 52 6.52 -11.37 7.08
C ASN A 52 5.40 -12.23 6.47
N THR A 53 5.08 -11.96 5.20
CA THR A 53 3.95 -12.52 4.43
C THR A 53 2.55 -12.24 4.98
N GLY A 54 2.40 -11.48 6.07
CA GLY A 54 1.12 -10.91 6.48
C GLY A 54 0.62 -9.90 5.45
N ILE A 55 -0.69 -9.80 5.26
CA ILE A 55 -1.30 -9.06 4.16
C ILE A 55 -2.11 -7.89 4.72
N TYR A 56 -1.78 -6.68 4.30
CA TYR A 56 -2.71 -5.55 4.33
C TYR A 56 -3.40 -5.48 2.97
N LEU A 57 -4.69 -5.83 2.94
CA LEU A 57 -5.54 -5.71 1.76
C LEU A 57 -6.27 -4.36 1.79
N ALA A 58 -6.01 -3.52 0.78
CA ALA A 58 -6.65 -2.21 0.65
C ALA A 58 -7.48 -2.13 -0.64
N GLY A 59 -8.80 -1.97 -0.50
CA GLY A 59 -9.70 -1.67 -1.60
C GLY A 59 -9.61 -0.20 -2.02
N ILE A 60 -9.64 0.07 -3.32
CA ILE A 60 -9.59 1.41 -3.91
C ILE A 60 -10.79 1.60 -4.84
N THR A 61 -11.57 2.66 -4.61
CA THR A 61 -12.78 2.97 -5.38
C THR A 61 -12.72 4.33 -6.07
N GLY A 62 -11.70 5.14 -5.79
CA GLY A 62 -11.50 6.43 -6.45
C GLY A 62 -10.24 7.16 -5.97
N ASN A 63 -9.91 8.28 -6.61
CA ASN A 63 -8.86 9.17 -6.13
C ASN A 63 -9.17 9.62 -4.69
N MET A 64 -8.20 9.46 -3.80
CA MET A 64 -8.30 9.64 -2.34
C MET A 64 -9.42 8.82 -1.66
N GLN A 65 -9.91 7.76 -2.31
CA GLN A 65 -10.94 6.88 -1.80
C GLN A 65 -10.41 5.45 -1.77
N SER A 66 -9.77 5.12 -0.65
CA SER A 66 -9.15 3.84 -0.37
C SER A 66 -9.38 3.39 1.06
N ASP A 67 -9.37 2.09 1.28
CA ASP A 67 -9.27 1.54 2.62
C ASP A 67 -8.08 2.13 3.37
N LYS A 68 -8.27 2.35 4.67
CA LYS A 68 -7.30 3.04 5.50
C LYS A 68 -7.07 2.35 6.84
N LEU A 69 -5.81 2.17 7.18
CA LEU A 69 -5.38 1.84 8.53
C LEU A 69 -4.96 3.11 9.25
N ASN A 70 -5.62 3.43 10.37
CA ASN A 70 -5.25 4.58 11.19
C ASN A 70 -4.52 4.10 12.46
N VAL A 71 -3.20 4.12 12.46
CA VAL A 71 -2.35 3.57 13.52
C VAL A 71 -1.84 4.68 14.44
N THR A 72 -2.43 4.81 15.61
CA THR A 72 -2.06 5.88 16.56
C THR A 72 -0.68 5.69 17.23
N GLY A 73 -0.05 4.53 17.09
CA GLY A 73 1.28 4.21 17.63
C GLY A 73 2.26 3.75 16.54
N ASN A 74 3.19 2.86 16.91
CA ASN A 74 4.17 2.31 15.97
C ASN A 74 3.49 1.36 14.96
N PHE A 75 3.95 1.42 13.72
CA PHE A 75 3.54 0.53 12.64
C PHE A 75 4.76 -0.26 12.14
N ASN A 76 4.92 -1.50 12.62
CA ASN A 76 5.93 -2.41 12.10
C ASN A 76 5.36 -3.21 10.94
N PHE A 77 5.83 -2.96 9.72
CA PHE A 77 5.31 -3.57 8.50
C PHE A 77 6.40 -4.32 7.74
N ASP A 78 6.45 -5.64 7.94
CA ASP A 78 7.35 -6.57 7.25
C ASP A 78 6.62 -7.42 6.19
N GLY A 79 5.38 -7.07 5.86
CA GLY A 79 4.46 -7.87 5.05
C GLY A 79 4.23 -7.33 3.64
N VAL A 80 3.03 -7.61 3.13
CA VAL A 80 2.60 -7.23 1.77
C VAL A 80 1.46 -6.22 1.86
N LEU A 81 1.62 -5.07 1.22
CA LEU A 81 0.51 -4.17 0.91
C LEU A 81 -0.09 -4.63 -0.41
N LYS A 82 -1.28 -5.23 -0.36
CA LYS A 82 -2.00 -5.68 -1.53
C LYS A 82 -3.12 -4.70 -1.84
N VAL A 83 -3.10 -4.11 -3.02
CA VAL A 83 -4.14 -3.19 -3.47
C VAL A 83 -5.08 -3.86 -4.45
N VAL A 84 -6.37 -3.51 -4.36
CA VAL A 84 -7.42 -4.00 -5.26
C VAL A 84 -8.18 -2.80 -5.80
N LEU A 85 -8.29 -2.72 -7.12
CA LEU A 85 -9.17 -1.75 -7.76
C LEU A 85 -10.57 -2.34 -7.88
N GLY A 86 -11.59 -1.58 -7.49
CA GLY A 86 -12.97 -1.88 -7.84
C GLY A 86 -13.24 -1.63 -9.34
N SER A 87 -14.27 -0.87 -9.66
CA SER A 87 -14.52 -0.40 -11.04
C SER A 87 -13.68 0.82 -11.44
N TYR A 88 -12.83 1.31 -10.54
CA TYR A 88 -12.06 2.53 -10.73
C TYR A 88 -10.89 2.31 -11.69
N VAL A 89 -10.67 3.28 -12.59
CA VAL A 89 -9.53 3.30 -13.51
C VAL A 89 -8.62 4.47 -13.12
N PRO A 90 -7.49 4.21 -12.45
CA PRO A 90 -6.60 5.28 -12.03
C PRO A 90 -5.94 6.02 -13.20
N VAL A 91 -5.67 7.30 -12.99
CA VAL A 91 -4.97 8.19 -13.93
C VAL A 91 -3.72 8.79 -13.29
N ALA A 92 -2.80 9.29 -14.11
CA ALA A 92 -1.60 9.95 -13.61
C ALA A 92 -1.95 11.11 -12.66
N GLY A 93 -1.30 11.15 -11.50
CA GLY A 93 -1.52 12.12 -10.45
C GLY A 93 -2.54 11.70 -9.38
N ASP A 94 -3.28 10.60 -9.58
CA ASP A 94 -4.13 10.04 -8.53
C ASP A 94 -3.30 9.63 -7.31
N MET A 95 -3.90 9.81 -6.13
CA MET A 95 -3.31 9.48 -4.85
C MET A 95 -4.27 8.63 -4.02
N PHE A 96 -3.73 7.75 -3.20
CA PHE A 96 -4.51 6.87 -2.33
C PHE A 96 -3.90 6.88 -0.93
N ASP A 97 -4.70 7.36 0.02
CA ASP A 97 -4.34 7.42 1.43
C ASP A 97 -4.74 6.12 2.10
N VAL A 98 -3.77 5.21 2.22
CA VAL A 98 -3.97 3.85 2.69
C VAL A 98 -3.58 3.68 4.15
N ALA A 99 -2.85 4.62 4.75
CA ALA A 99 -2.49 4.56 6.15
C ALA A 99 -2.26 5.95 6.75
N ASP A 100 -2.72 6.14 7.99
CA ASP A 100 -2.20 7.17 8.88
C ASP A 100 -1.39 6.50 9.97
N PHE A 101 -0.31 7.16 10.41
CA PHE A 101 0.43 6.73 11.59
C PHE A 101 0.99 7.91 12.36
N SER A 102 1.01 7.80 13.70
CA SER A 102 1.58 8.84 14.57
C SER A 102 2.94 8.44 15.18
N GLY A 103 3.24 7.13 15.21
CA GLY A 103 4.53 6.59 15.62
C GLY A 103 5.48 6.34 14.45
N THR A 104 6.51 5.53 14.71
CA THR A 104 7.50 5.16 13.68
C THR A 104 6.96 4.05 12.80
N VAL A 105 7.18 4.18 11.48
CA VAL A 105 7.03 3.07 10.51
C VAL A 105 8.36 2.36 10.37
N THR A 106 8.38 1.05 10.60
CA THR A 106 9.56 0.19 10.44
C THR A 106 9.23 -1.04 9.61
N GLY A 107 10.25 -1.76 9.18
CA GLY A 107 10.12 -3.03 8.48
C GLY A 107 10.35 -2.94 6.97
N ASN A 108 10.39 -4.11 6.33
CA ASN A 108 10.60 -4.26 4.90
C ASN A 108 9.35 -4.86 4.25
N TRP A 109 8.50 -4.01 3.71
CA TRP A 109 7.26 -4.43 3.05
C TRP A 109 7.38 -4.38 1.52
N THR A 110 6.47 -5.08 0.84
CA THR A 110 6.37 -5.06 -0.62
C THR A 110 4.97 -4.68 -1.08
N LEU A 111 4.87 -3.98 -2.22
CA LEU A 111 3.60 -3.67 -2.87
C LEU A 111 3.21 -4.80 -3.84
N ASP A 112 2.02 -5.39 -3.67
CA ASP A 112 1.39 -6.32 -4.60
C ASP A 112 0.24 -5.62 -5.34
N THR A 113 0.44 -5.42 -6.65
CA THR A 113 -0.53 -4.77 -7.54
C THR A 113 -1.19 -5.76 -8.51
N SER A 114 -1.10 -7.07 -8.24
CA SER A 114 -1.65 -8.12 -9.13
C SER A 114 -3.16 -8.00 -9.39
N LEU A 115 -3.89 -7.36 -8.48
CA LEU A 115 -5.33 -7.07 -8.59
C LEU A 115 -5.63 -5.58 -8.82
N ALA A 116 -4.61 -4.79 -9.16
CA ALA A 116 -4.69 -3.35 -9.38
C ALA A 116 -3.93 -2.93 -10.65
N GLY A 117 -4.26 -3.59 -11.76
CA GLY A 117 -3.67 -3.31 -13.07
C GLY A 117 -3.95 -1.87 -13.51
N LEU A 118 -2.92 -1.21 -14.04
CA LEU A 118 -3.02 0.15 -14.57
C LEU A 118 -3.08 0.14 -16.10
N THR A 119 -3.58 1.24 -16.66
CA THR A 119 -3.45 1.52 -18.09
C THR A 119 -1.97 1.59 -18.47
N PRO A 120 -1.53 1.06 -19.63
CA PRO A 120 -0.13 1.13 -20.06
C PRO A 120 0.43 2.55 -20.03
N GLY A 121 1.69 2.71 -19.59
CA GLY A 121 2.32 4.02 -19.42
C GLY A 121 2.12 4.63 -18.03
N LEU A 122 1.49 3.92 -17.09
CA LEU A 122 1.36 4.30 -15.69
C LEU A 122 2.03 3.28 -14.77
N ASN A 123 2.47 3.74 -13.61
CA ASN A 123 3.08 2.91 -12.59
C ASN A 123 2.63 3.34 -11.18
N TRP A 124 2.65 2.40 -10.25
CA TRP A 124 2.46 2.66 -8.83
C TRP A 124 3.75 3.20 -8.22
N ASP A 125 3.65 4.31 -7.48
CA ASP A 125 4.71 4.87 -6.66
C ASP A 125 4.33 4.79 -5.19
N SER A 126 5.18 4.15 -4.40
CA SER A 126 5.04 4.00 -2.96
C SER A 126 6.07 4.79 -2.14
N SER A 127 6.85 5.66 -2.78
CA SER A 127 7.90 6.44 -2.14
C SER A 127 7.39 7.30 -0.98
N LEU A 128 6.12 7.71 -1.03
CA LEU A 128 5.48 8.51 0.02
C LEU A 128 4.92 7.67 1.18
N PHE A 129 4.74 6.36 1.03
CA PHE A 129 4.05 5.53 2.01
C PHE A 129 4.68 5.58 3.40
N ALA A 130 6.00 5.43 3.52
CA ALA A 130 6.66 5.38 4.84
C ALA A 130 6.60 6.74 5.59
N SER A 131 6.34 7.84 4.87
CA SER A 131 6.30 9.18 5.44
C SER A 131 4.89 9.77 5.58
N GLN A 132 3.96 9.34 4.74
CA GLN A 132 2.63 9.92 4.59
C GLN A 132 1.52 8.87 4.44
N GLY A 133 1.86 7.59 4.31
CA GLY A 133 0.92 6.50 4.05
C GLY A 133 0.20 6.58 2.71
N LEU A 134 0.78 7.32 1.75
CA LEU A 134 0.21 7.53 0.43
C LEU A 134 0.84 6.61 -0.63
N LEU A 135 -0.01 6.15 -1.54
CA LEU A 135 0.39 5.63 -2.85
C LEU A 135 0.02 6.64 -3.94
N GLN A 136 0.80 6.72 -5.00
CA GLN A 136 0.57 7.63 -6.12
C GLN A 136 0.63 6.89 -7.46
N ILE A 137 -0.16 7.36 -8.43
CA ILE A 137 -0.02 6.95 -9.83
C ILE A 137 0.88 7.94 -10.55
N VAL A 138 1.97 7.44 -11.10
CA VAL A 138 2.94 8.23 -11.86
C VAL A 138 3.03 7.71 -13.30
N PRO A 139 3.35 8.55 -14.28
CA PRO A 139 3.73 8.06 -15.60
C PRO A 139 4.93 7.11 -15.49
N GLU A 140 5.01 6.11 -16.37
CA GLU A 140 6.21 5.29 -16.49
C GLU A 140 7.43 6.20 -16.73
N PRO A 141 8.55 6.00 -16.00
CA PRO A 141 9.77 6.75 -16.24
C PRO A 141 10.12 6.62 -17.72
N SER A 142 10.35 7.74 -18.41
CA SER A 142 10.62 7.79 -19.86
C SER A 142 11.99 7.21 -20.23
N THR A 143 12.21 5.93 -19.93
CA THR A 143 13.41 5.15 -20.23
C THR A 143 13.60 4.98 -21.74
N SER A 144 12.52 5.00 -22.51
CA SER A 144 12.53 5.04 -23.97
C SER A 144 13.19 6.31 -24.52
N LEU A 145 12.99 7.46 -23.87
CA LEU A 145 13.63 8.72 -24.26
C LEU A 145 15.15 8.67 -23.99
N LEU A 146 15.55 8.12 -22.84
CA LEU A 146 16.96 7.87 -22.52
C LEU A 146 17.61 6.84 -23.46
N GLY A 147 16.90 5.76 -23.79
CA GLY A 147 17.36 4.74 -24.73
C GLY A 147 17.59 5.31 -26.13
N LEU A 148 16.67 6.13 -26.62
CA LEU A 148 16.82 6.84 -27.89
C LEU A 148 17.96 7.86 -27.86
N ALA A 149 18.07 8.66 -26.80
CA ALA A 149 19.17 9.61 -26.64
C ALA A 149 20.54 8.90 -26.58
N GLY A 150 20.63 7.78 -25.87
CA GLY A 150 21.81 6.92 -25.81
C GLY A 150 22.16 6.31 -27.17
N ALA A 151 21.17 5.79 -27.90
CA ALA A 151 21.37 5.25 -29.24
C ALA A 151 21.84 6.33 -30.23
N VAL A 152 21.26 7.54 -30.17
CA VAL A 152 21.69 8.69 -30.99
C VAL A 152 23.12 9.12 -30.61
N ALA A 153 23.47 9.17 -29.33
CA ALA A 153 24.82 9.48 -28.87
C ALA A 153 25.85 8.43 -29.35
N LEU A 154 25.51 7.15 -29.28
CA LEU A 154 26.33 6.05 -29.80
C LEU A 154 26.49 6.12 -31.32
N MET A 155 25.41 6.40 -32.07
CA MET A 155 25.46 6.58 -33.52
C MET A 155 26.32 7.79 -33.92
N ARG A 156 26.28 8.89 -33.15
CA ARG A 156 27.14 10.07 -33.36
C ARG A 156 28.61 9.77 -33.06
N ARG A 157 28.91 8.95 -32.05
CA ARG A 157 30.27 8.53 -31.71
C ARG A 157 30.90 7.62 -32.77
N ARG A 158 30.11 6.75 -33.43
CA ARG A 158 30.60 5.85 -34.49
C ARG A 158 30.86 6.53 -35.84
N ARG A 159 30.43 7.80 -36.00
CA ARG A 159 30.61 8.60 -37.22
C ARG A 159 31.73 9.64 -37.10
N ARG A 160 32.41 9.70 -35.95
CA ARG A 160 33.69 10.42 -35.76
C ARG A 160 34.82 9.41 -35.73
#